data_AF-F5LBW7-F1
#
_entry.id   AF-F5LBW7-F1
#
_cell.length_a   1.000
_cell.length_b   1.000
_cell.length_c   1.000
_cell.angle_alpha   90.00
_cell.angle_beta   90.00
_cell.angle_gamma   90.00
#
_symmetry.space_group_name_H-M   'P 1'
#
loop_
_entity.id
_entity.type
_entity.pdbx_description
1 polymer ?
#
loop_
_entity_poly.entity_id
_entity_poly.type
_entity_poly.pdbx_seq_one_letter_code
_entity_poly.pdbx_strand_id
1 'polypeptide(L)'
;MIGERFRIGCALMPIGAYEPEWFMSTQHVSPEEAVQAFLDTQADIFVPMHYGSFRLADDTPQEALDRLRLNWEQRKLDPQRLKVLLHGQTLKTTLSGAVNKFPAE
;
A
#
# COMPACT_ATOMS: atom_id res chain seq x y z
N MET A 1 -9.93 9.79 -11.03
CA MET A 1 -9.06 8.78 -10.37
C MET A 1 -9.90 7.81 -9.53
N ILE A 2 -9.41 6.61 -9.20
CA ILE A 2 -10.17 5.60 -8.42
C ILE A 2 -10.65 6.20 -7.07
N GLY A 3 -9.79 6.91 -6.35
CA GLY A 3 -10.13 7.54 -5.07
C GLY A 3 -11.16 8.66 -5.15
N GLU A 4 -11.37 9.27 -6.32
CA GLU A 4 -12.42 10.28 -6.53
C GLU A 4 -13.80 9.64 -6.75
N ARG A 5 -13.82 8.39 -7.22
CA ARG A 5 -15.05 7.66 -7.56
C ARG A 5 -15.56 6.79 -6.42
N PHE A 6 -14.65 6.24 -5.61
CA PHE A 6 -14.99 5.28 -4.57
C PHE A 6 -14.46 5.73 -3.22
N ARG A 7 -15.24 5.45 -2.17
CA ARG A 7 -14.75 5.55 -0.79
C ARG A 7 -14.08 4.24 -0.40
N ILE A 8 -12.77 4.27 -0.18
CA ILE A 8 -11.96 3.08 0.08
C ILE A 8 -11.55 3.07 1.56
N GLY A 9 -11.97 2.05 2.31
CA GLY A 9 -11.58 1.94 3.72
C GLY A 9 -10.18 1.34 3.91
N CYS A 10 -9.72 0.51 2.99
CA CYS A 10 -8.42 -0.15 3.09
C CYS A 10 -7.83 -0.36 1.69
N ALA A 11 -6.56 -0.02 1.51
CA ALA A 11 -5.77 -0.33 0.34
C ALA A 11 -4.68 -1.35 0.71
N LEU A 12 -4.68 -2.48 0.03
CA LEU A 12 -3.62 -3.47 0.10
C LEU A 12 -2.70 -3.24 -1.10
N MET A 13 -1.45 -2.87 -0.86
CA MET A 13 -0.52 -2.49 -1.92
C MET A 13 0.71 -3.39 -1.90
N PRO A 14 1.15 -3.94 -3.05
CA PRO A 14 2.41 -4.67 -3.13
C PRO A 14 3.58 -3.70 -2.91
N ILE A 15 4.62 -4.15 -2.19
CA ILE A 15 5.85 -3.36 -1.95
C ILE A 15 7.14 -4.13 -2.26
N GLY A 16 7.06 -5.35 -2.78
CA GLY A 16 8.21 -6.19 -3.12
C GLY A 16 8.17 -6.66 -4.57
N ALA A 17 9.25 -7.31 -5.00
CA ALA A 17 9.48 -7.70 -6.39
C ALA A 17 9.68 -6.54 -7.36
N TYR A 18 10.36 -5.47 -6.91
CA TYR A 18 10.55 -4.24 -7.69
C TYR A 18 11.97 -4.06 -8.25
N GLU A 19 12.97 -4.84 -7.82
CA GLU A 19 14.33 -4.75 -8.35
C GLU A 19 14.64 -5.83 -9.40
N PRO A 20 15.39 -5.51 -10.48
CA PRO A 20 15.88 -4.18 -10.82
C PRO A 20 14.80 -3.29 -11.45
N GLU A 21 14.72 -2.03 -11.02
CA GLU A 21 13.61 -1.11 -11.40
C GLU A 21 13.45 -0.94 -12.92
N TRP A 22 14.55 -0.91 -13.69
CA TRP A 22 14.51 -0.74 -15.15
C TRP A 22 13.77 -1.89 -15.87
N PHE A 23 13.70 -3.07 -15.26
CA PHE A 23 13.02 -4.23 -15.81
C PHE A 23 11.64 -4.40 -15.19
N MET A 24 11.55 -4.27 -13.87
CA MET A 24 10.33 -4.60 -13.11
C MET A 24 9.26 -3.51 -13.13
N SER A 25 9.63 -2.23 -13.33
CA SER A 25 8.72 -1.06 -13.23
C SER A 25 7.48 -1.10 -14.13
N THR A 26 7.51 -1.91 -15.20
CA THR A 26 6.34 -2.08 -16.08
C THR A 26 5.24 -2.96 -15.46
N GLN A 27 5.57 -3.75 -14.44
CA GLN A 27 4.70 -4.75 -13.83
C GLN A 27 4.58 -4.63 -12.31
N HIS A 28 5.57 -4.02 -11.65
CA HIS A 28 5.65 -3.89 -10.20
C HIS A 28 5.84 -2.43 -9.81
N VAL A 29 5.33 -2.10 -8.62
CA VAL A 29 5.52 -0.79 -8.00
C VAL A 29 6.60 -0.89 -6.92
N SER A 30 7.42 0.14 -6.84
CA SER A 30 8.32 0.36 -5.71
C SER A 30 7.53 0.67 -4.42
N PRO A 31 8.16 0.56 -3.23
CA PRO A 31 7.53 0.99 -1.98
C PRO A 31 7.05 2.44 -2.01
N GLU A 32 7.78 3.34 -2.67
CA GLU A 32 7.44 4.76 -2.78
C GLU A 32 6.23 4.99 -3.70
N GLU A 33 6.16 4.27 -4.81
CA GLU A 33 4.99 4.30 -5.71
C GLU A 33 3.76 3.68 -5.06
N ALA A 34 3.93 2.63 -4.25
CA ALA A 34 2.85 2.06 -3.45
C ALA A 34 2.25 3.09 -2.48
N VAL A 35 3.09 3.87 -1.79
CA VAL A 35 2.64 4.99 -0.94
C VAL A 35 1.92 6.06 -1.78
N GLN A 36 2.43 6.40 -2.95
CA GLN A 36 1.77 7.38 -3.83
C GLN A 36 0.38 6.88 -4.27
N ALA A 37 0.29 5.65 -4.76
CA ALA A 37 -0.97 5.05 -5.19
C ALA A 37 -1.99 4.99 -4.05
N PHE A 38 -1.55 4.74 -2.81
CA PHE A 38 -2.41 4.83 -1.64
C PHE A 38 -2.99 6.23 -1.43
N LEU A 39 -2.17 7.27 -1.53
CA LEU A 39 -2.66 8.65 -1.44
C LEU A 39 -3.65 8.96 -2.56
N ASP A 40 -3.39 8.49 -3.77
CA ASP A 40 -4.27 8.66 -4.93
C ASP A 40 -5.61 7.92 -4.77
N THR A 41 -5.64 6.81 -4.02
CA THR A 41 -6.87 6.09 -3.67
C THR A 41 -7.68 6.76 -2.57
N GLN A 42 -7.10 7.71 -1.84
CA GLN A 42 -7.70 8.35 -0.66
C GLN A 42 -8.16 7.34 0.41
N ALA A 43 -7.54 6.16 0.47
CA ALA A 43 -7.96 5.12 1.40
C ALA A 43 -7.64 5.47 2.86
N ASP A 44 -8.47 5.01 3.81
CA ASP A 44 -8.24 5.28 5.23
C ASP A 44 -6.98 4.54 5.75
N ILE A 45 -6.83 3.26 5.40
CA ILE A 45 -5.77 2.36 5.89
C ILE A 45 -4.91 1.83 4.74
N PHE A 46 -3.61 1.75 4.97
CA PHE A 46 -2.63 1.09 4.11
C PHE A 46 -2.15 -0.22 4.74
N VAL A 47 -2.19 -1.31 3.99
CA VAL A 47 -1.60 -2.59 4.37
C VAL A 47 -0.58 -2.98 3.28
N PRO A 48 0.73 -2.98 3.57
CA PRO A 48 1.70 -3.50 2.63
C PRO A 48 1.52 -5.01 2.47
N MET A 49 1.68 -5.51 1.24
CA MET A 49 1.68 -6.93 0.92
C MET A 49 2.75 -7.25 -0.13
N HIS A 50 2.81 -8.50 -0.58
CA HIS A 50 3.73 -8.95 -1.63
C HIS A 50 5.22 -8.76 -1.29
N TYR A 51 5.59 -8.96 -0.02
CA TYR A 51 6.97 -9.01 0.46
C TYR A 51 7.12 -10.12 1.50
N GLY A 52 8.34 -10.60 1.74
CA GLY A 52 8.65 -11.50 2.87
C GLY A 52 8.17 -12.94 2.74
N SER A 53 7.63 -13.36 1.59
CA SER A 53 7.16 -14.74 1.35
C SER A 53 8.00 -15.51 0.32
N PHE A 54 8.27 -14.90 -0.83
CA PHE A 54 9.04 -15.52 -1.92
C PHE A 54 10.12 -14.58 -2.40
N ARG A 55 11.27 -15.14 -2.80
CA ARG A 55 12.33 -14.39 -3.48
C ARG A 55 12.05 -14.37 -4.98
N LEU A 56 11.40 -13.31 -5.46
CA LEU A 56 10.94 -13.17 -6.85
C LEU A 56 11.81 -12.21 -7.68
N ALA A 57 12.72 -11.52 -7.02
CA ALA A 57 13.46 -10.38 -7.54
C ALA A 57 14.73 -10.15 -6.70
N ASP A 58 15.49 -9.11 -7.04
CA ASP A 58 16.75 -8.79 -6.36
C ASP A 58 16.57 -7.97 -5.06
N ASP A 59 15.36 -7.47 -4.79
CA ASP A 59 15.03 -6.77 -3.54
C ASP A 59 15.00 -7.72 -2.33
N THR A 60 15.07 -7.13 -1.14
CA THR A 60 14.88 -7.86 0.12
C THR A 60 13.63 -7.42 0.87
N PRO A 61 12.96 -8.32 1.62
CA PRO A 61 11.80 -7.96 2.43
C PRO A 61 12.08 -6.84 3.44
N GLN A 62 13.29 -6.79 3.99
CA GLN A 62 13.69 -5.77 4.95
C GLN A 62 13.85 -4.41 4.26
N GLU A 63 14.55 -4.38 3.12
CA GLU A 63 14.71 -3.17 2.32
C GLU A 63 13.37 -2.57 1.88
N ALA A 64 12.45 -3.41 1.40
CA ALA A 64 11.10 -2.97 1.01
C ALA A 64 10.36 -2.26 2.15
N LEU A 65 10.43 -2.82 3.37
CA LEU A 65 9.83 -2.22 4.57
C LEU A 65 10.54 -0.93 5.00
N ASP A 66 11.86 -0.88 4.89
CA ASP A 66 12.65 0.28 5.27
C ASP A 66 12.40 1.45 4.33
N ARG A 67 12.37 1.20 3.01
CA ARG A 67 11.98 2.19 1.99
C ARG A 67 10.56 2.69 2.20
N LEU A 68 9.60 1.78 2.44
CA LEU A 68 8.22 2.16 2.76
C LEU A 68 8.16 3.10 3.96
N ARG A 69 8.81 2.73 5.09
CA ARG A 69 8.79 3.52 6.33
C ARG A 69 9.47 4.88 6.15
N LEU A 70 10.62 4.90 5.48
CA LEU A 70 11.35 6.13 5.18
C LEU A 70 10.48 7.09 4.36
N ASN A 71 9.84 6.60 3.29
CA ASN A 71 8.95 7.43 2.46
C ASN A 71 7.72 7.92 3.25
N TRP A 72 7.16 7.07 4.11
CA TRP A 72 6.04 7.40 5.00
C TRP A 72 6.39 8.55 5.96
N GLU A 73 7.57 8.46 6.60
CA GLU A 73 8.10 9.48 7.51
C GLU A 73 8.40 10.79 6.79
N GLN A 74 9.06 10.74 5.62
CA GLN A 74 9.38 11.91 4.80
C GLN A 74 8.11 12.69 4.39
N ARG A 75 7.04 11.96 4.06
CA ARG A 75 5.72 12.53 3.73
C ARG A 75 4.90 12.93 4.95
N LYS A 76 5.39 12.69 6.18
CA LYS A 76 4.72 12.99 7.45
C LYS A 76 3.31 12.40 7.53
N LEU A 77 3.15 11.19 7.01
CA LEU A 77 1.87 10.51 7.01
C LEU A 77 1.56 9.95 8.41
N ASP A 78 0.27 9.90 8.76
CA ASP A 78 -0.16 9.37 10.05
C ASP A 78 0.29 7.90 10.22
N PRO A 79 1.13 7.58 11.21
CA PRO A 79 1.59 6.21 11.45
C PRO A 79 0.45 5.25 11.81
N GLN A 80 -0.69 5.75 12.29
CA GLN A 80 -1.85 4.92 12.57
C GLN A 80 -2.51 4.36 11.31
N ARG A 81 -2.27 4.97 10.14
CA ARG A 81 -2.83 4.51 8.86
C ARG A 81 -2.01 3.37 8.24
N LEU A 82 -0.74 3.20 8.63
CA LEU A 82 0.12 2.12 8.16
C LEU A 82 -0.05 0.87 9.05
N LYS A 83 -0.50 -0.24 8.45
CA LYS A 83 -0.73 -1.52 9.15
C LYS A 83 0.15 -2.62 8.55
N VAL A 84 1.37 -2.72 9.07
CA VAL A 84 2.29 -3.82 8.75
C VAL A 84 1.86 -5.05 9.55
N LEU A 85 1.39 -6.09 8.86
CA LEU A 85 0.88 -7.31 9.48
C LEU A 85 1.90 -8.45 9.42
N LEU A 86 1.90 -9.30 10.44
CA LEU A 86 2.61 -10.58 10.42
C LEU A 86 1.83 -11.61 9.60
N HIS A 87 2.51 -12.65 9.10
CA HIS A 87 1.84 -13.78 8.44
C HIS A 87 0.80 -14.42 9.37
N GLY A 88 -0.44 -14.49 8.89
CA GLY A 88 -1.58 -15.01 9.67
C GLY A 88 -2.20 -14.02 10.67
N GLN A 89 -1.66 -12.81 10.81
CA GLN A 89 -2.26 -11.80 11.69
C GLN A 89 -3.58 -11.27 11.11
N THR A 90 -4.58 -11.10 11.97
CA THR A 90 -5.87 -10.49 11.62
C THR A 90 -5.93 -9.05 12.13
N LEU A 91 -6.25 -8.11 11.24
CA LEU A 91 -6.59 -6.73 11.59
C LEU A 91 -8.10 -6.59 11.73
N LYS A 92 -8.57 -6.21 12.91
CA LYS A 92 -9.97 -5.78 13.14
C LYS A 92 -10.01 -4.26 13.11
N THR A 93 -10.80 -3.68 12.22
CA THR A 93 -10.95 -2.23 12.09
C THR A 93 -12.39 -1.86 11.78
N THR A 94 -12.82 -0.71 12.28
CA THR A 94 -14.11 -0.11 11.94
C THR A 94 -13.85 0.95 10.88
N LEU A 95 -14.21 0.65 9.63
CA LEU A 95 -14.08 1.60 8.54
C LEU A 95 -15.14 2.69 8.73
N SER A 96 -14.74 3.96 8.69
CA SER A 96 -15.69 5.07 8.78
C SER A 96 -16.60 5.05 7.55
N GLY A 97 -17.85 4.60 7.73
CA GLY A 97 -19.02 4.86 6.89
C GLY A 97 -18.86 4.62 5.38
N ALA A 98 -19.13 3.40 4.92
CA ALA A 98 -19.56 3.14 3.55
C ALA A 98 -20.94 3.79 3.30
N VAL A 99 -20.98 5.10 3.02
CA VAL A 99 -22.11 5.69 2.32
C VAL A 99 -21.80 5.54 0.84
N ASN A 100 -22.44 4.55 0.22
CA ASN A 100 -22.46 4.41 -1.23
C ASN A 100 -22.98 5.70 -1.85
N LYS A 101 -22.09 6.56 -2.34
CA LYS A 101 -22.44 7.52 -3.39
C LYS A 101 -22.34 6.77 -4.71
N PHE A 102 -23.30 5.88 -4.99
CA PHE A 102 -23.59 5.57 -6.38
C PHE A 102 -24.36 6.77 -6.93
N PRO A 103 -23.82 7.52 -7.90
CA PRO A 103 -24.67 8.39 -8.68
C PRO A 103 -25.62 7.49 -9.46
N ALA A 104 -26.91 7.79 -9.38
CA ALA A 104 -27.91 7.15 -10.22
C ALA A 104 -27.78 7.72 -11.63
N GLU A 105 -27.08 7.01 -12.52
CA GLU A 105 -27.28 7.03 -13.99
C GLU A 105 -26.93 5.66 -14.57
#